data_AF-A0A4S9F3B7-F1
#
_entry.id   AF-A0A4S9F3B7-F1
#
_cell.length_a   1.000
_cell.length_b   1.000
_cell.length_c   1.000
_cell.angle_alpha   90.00
_cell.angle_beta   90.00
_cell.angle_gamma   90.00
#
_symmetry.space_group_name_H-M   'P 1'
#
loop_
_entity.id
_entity.type
_entity.pdbx_description
1 polymer ?
#
loop_
_entity_poly.entity_id
_entity_poly.type
_entity_poly.pdbx_seq_one_letter_code
_entity_poly.pdbx_strand_id
1 'polypeptide(L)'
;MSAQRPIYVSPNPETTKRDAFTEFFLERPCPQEADPKYKHLFDVHQNLMRLLINDSAMDANRQQTFSTPANSKNKVYFMWDFVTRTFQMLVATVNPRNPSGEAWMDIATRSMLAQQLILDTTGKLESMNQSVGYNHDAGIEFSQEIKTEAEKLDQLPQ
;
A
#
# COMPACT_ATOMS: atom_id res chain seq x y z
N MET A 1 -5.38 31.42 12.72
CA MET A 1 -5.17 29.96 12.69
C MET A 1 -4.23 29.68 11.53
N SER A 2 -2.96 29.38 11.81
CA SER A 2 -1.99 29.09 10.76
C SER A 2 -2.31 27.72 10.17
N ALA A 3 -2.77 27.67 8.92
CA ALA A 3 -2.91 26.42 8.20
C ALA A 3 -1.52 25.74 8.18
N GLN A 4 -1.40 24.59 8.83
CA GLN A 4 -0.23 23.74 8.71
C GLN A 4 -0.04 23.47 7.22
N ARG A 5 1.08 23.92 6.64
CA ARG A 5 1.44 23.55 5.28
C ARG A 5 1.48 22.02 5.24
N PRO A 6 0.83 21.37 4.25
CA PRO A 6 0.90 19.93 4.16
C PRO A 6 2.37 19.54 4.06
N ILE A 7 2.75 18.48 4.78
CA ILE A 7 4.12 17.99 4.89
C ILE A 7 4.70 17.70 3.48
N TYR A 8 3.85 17.50 2.48
CA TYR A 8 4.19 17.51 1.06
C TYR A 8 2.94 17.65 0.16
N VAL A 9 3.15 17.93 -1.13
CA VAL A 9 2.10 17.91 -2.16
C VAL A 9 2.18 16.59 -2.92
N SER A 10 1.17 15.74 -2.81
CA SER A 10 1.05 14.50 -3.60
C SER A 10 0.91 14.83 -5.10
N PRO A 11 1.36 13.97 -6.03
CA PRO A 11 1.08 14.14 -7.45
C PRO A 11 -0.43 14.18 -7.68
N ASN A 12 -0.87 14.88 -8.73
CA ASN A 12 -2.29 14.92 -9.08
C ASN A 12 -2.73 13.53 -9.56
N PRO A 13 -3.66 12.84 -8.86
CA PRO A 13 -4.04 11.47 -9.20
C PRO A 13 -4.84 11.37 -10.51
N GLU A 14 -5.41 12.47 -11.00
CA GLU A 14 -6.17 12.51 -12.25
C GLU A 14 -5.26 12.52 -13.48
N THR A 15 -4.04 13.05 -13.35
CA THR A 15 -3.10 13.22 -14.46
C THR A 15 -1.83 12.38 -14.34
N THR A 16 -1.52 11.86 -13.14
CA THR A 16 -0.33 11.04 -12.90
C THR A 16 -0.66 9.56 -13.03
N LYS A 17 0.17 8.83 -13.80
CA LYS A 17 0.07 7.38 -13.96
C LYS A 17 0.41 6.62 -12.67
N ARG A 18 -0.11 5.41 -12.49
CA ARG A 18 0.07 4.63 -11.26
C ARG A 18 1.53 4.29 -10.96
N ASP A 19 2.35 4.01 -11.97
CA ASP A 19 3.80 3.81 -11.79
C ASP A 19 4.49 5.06 -11.26
N ALA A 20 4.38 6.19 -11.96
CA ALA A 20 4.99 7.45 -11.56
C ALA A 20 4.45 7.96 -10.21
N PHE A 21 3.15 7.73 -9.96
CA PHE A 21 2.54 8.06 -8.69
C PHE A 21 3.10 7.20 -7.55
N THR A 22 3.30 5.90 -7.79
CA THR A 22 3.94 5.00 -6.80
C THR A 22 5.39 5.38 -6.59
N GLU A 23 6.13 5.64 -7.66
CA GLU A 23 7.55 6.02 -7.63
C GLU A 23 7.79 7.27 -6.78
N PHE A 24 6.94 8.29 -6.90
CA PHE A 24 7.00 9.46 -6.04
C PHE A 24 7.00 9.15 -4.53
N PHE A 25 6.29 8.08 -4.12
CA PHE A 25 6.28 7.63 -2.73
C PHE A 25 7.45 6.72 -2.40
N LEU A 26 7.93 5.92 -3.35
CA LEU A 26 9.10 5.05 -3.20
C LEU A 26 10.40 5.82 -3.06
N GLU A 27 10.52 6.97 -3.72
CA GLU A 27 11.71 7.84 -3.64
C GLU A 27 11.80 8.62 -2.33
N ARG A 28 10.79 8.54 -1.47
CA ARG A 28 10.79 9.26 -0.20
C ARG A 28 11.69 8.59 0.81
N PRO A 29 12.65 9.30 1.40
CA PRO A 29 13.41 8.77 2.52
C PRO A 29 12.53 8.73 3.78
N CYS A 30 12.64 7.66 4.55
CA CYS A 30 12.10 7.62 5.90
C CYS A 30 12.84 8.67 6.77
N PRO A 31 12.15 9.46 7.61
CA PRO A 31 12.83 10.42 8.49
C PRO A 31 13.85 9.72 9.40
N GLN A 32 15.08 10.24 9.44
CA GLN A 32 16.18 9.63 10.22
C GLN A 32 15.83 9.48 11.71
N GLU A 33 15.09 10.45 12.25
CA GLU A 33 14.70 10.49 13.67
C GLU A 33 13.41 9.71 13.97
N ALA A 34 12.84 9.02 12.98
CA ALA A 34 11.57 8.32 13.17
C ALA A 34 11.70 7.17 14.18
N ASP A 35 10.61 6.95 14.91
CA ASP A 35 10.40 5.83 15.81
C ASP A 35 10.59 4.50 15.05
N PRO A 36 11.21 3.47 15.68
CA PRO A 36 11.43 2.18 15.03
C PRO A 36 10.16 1.55 14.44
N LYS A 37 8.99 1.69 15.08
CA LYS A 37 7.72 1.15 14.58
C LYS A 37 7.26 1.87 13.32
N TYR A 38 7.41 3.20 13.30
CA TYR A 38 7.12 4.00 12.11
C TYR A 38 8.04 3.61 10.96
N LYS A 39 9.35 3.54 11.20
CA LYS A 39 10.35 3.13 10.20
C LYS A 39 10.03 1.76 9.60
N HIS A 40 9.73 0.80 10.47
CA HIS A 40 9.37 -0.54 10.06
C HIS A 40 8.19 -0.56 9.10
N LEU A 41 7.05 0.06 9.46
CA LEU A 41 5.91 0.10 8.55
C LEU A 41 6.21 0.93 7.29
N PHE A 42 6.98 2.02 7.40
CA PHE A 42 7.35 2.82 6.24
C PHE A 42 8.11 1.97 5.21
N ASP A 43 9.15 1.26 5.64
CA ASP A 43 10.03 0.49 4.77
C ASP A 43 9.30 -0.73 4.17
N VAL A 44 8.55 -1.47 5.00
CA VAL A 44 7.78 -2.64 4.54
C VAL A 44 6.72 -2.24 3.52
N HIS A 45 6.01 -1.12 3.72
CA HIS A 45 5.04 -0.63 2.75
C HIS A 45 5.71 -0.19 1.44
N GLN A 46 6.83 0.53 1.49
CA GLN A 46 7.55 0.90 0.25
C GLN A 46 8.01 -0.34 -0.52
N ASN A 47 8.51 -1.37 0.16
CA ASN A 47 8.89 -2.62 -0.49
C ASN A 47 7.70 -3.34 -1.11
N LEU A 48 6.59 -3.48 -0.39
CA LEU A 48 5.35 -4.07 -0.93
C LEU A 48 4.81 -3.27 -2.12
N MET A 49 4.77 -1.94 -2.03
CA MET A 49 4.35 -1.08 -3.13
C MET A 49 5.21 -1.32 -4.38
N ARG A 50 6.54 -1.41 -4.21
CA ARG A 50 7.49 -1.70 -5.29
C ARG A 50 7.26 -3.06 -5.91
N LEU A 51 7.04 -4.11 -5.11
CA LEU A 51 6.79 -5.45 -5.63
C LEU A 51 5.44 -5.51 -6.36
N LEU A 52 4.39 -4.95 -5.77
CA LEU A 52 3.04 -5.01 -6.33
C LEU A 52 2.89 -4.20 -7.63
N ILE A 53 3.46 -2.98 -7.72
CA ILE A 53 3.37 -2.18 -8.96
C ILE A 53 4.13 -2.81 -10.14
N ASN A 54 5.18 -3.58 -9.86
CA ASN A 54 6.02 -4.25 -10.85
C ASN A 54 5.57 -5.68 -11.17
N ASP A 55 4.56 -6.20 -10.48
CA ASP A 55 3.97 -7.50 -10.81
C ASP A 55 3.30 -7.45 -12.20
N SER A 56 3.43 -8.54 -12.97
CA SER A 56 2.83 -8.67 -14.30
C SER A 56 1.30 -8.51 -14.30
N ALA A 57 0.62 -8.88 -13.21
CA ALA A 57 -0.83 -8.67 -13.05
C ALA A 57 -1.22 -7.18 -13.04
N MET A 58 -0.25 -6.27 -12.81
CA MET A 58 -0.46 -4.83 -12.92
C MET A 58 -0.25 -4.27 -14.33
N ASP A 59 0.24 -5.02 -15.32
CA ASP A 59 0.59 -4.48 -16.65
C ASP A 59 -0.58 -3.76 -17.33
N ALA A 60 -1.79 -4.33 -17.26
CA ALA A 60 -3.01 -3.73 -17.81
C ALA A 60 -3.43 -2.41 -17.13
N ASN A 61 -2.93 -2.18 -15.92
CA ASN A 61 -3.31 -1.09 -15.03
C ASN A 61 -2.23 -0.03 -14.85
N ARG A 62 -0.95 -0.41 -14.93
CA ARG A 62 0.21 0.40 -14.50
C ARG A 62 0.25 1.77 -15.16
N GLN A 63 -0.11 1.83 -16.44
CA GLN A 63 -0.05 3.04 -17.26
C GLN A 63 -1.33 3.90 -17.21
N GLN A 64 -2.39 3.46 -16.52
CA GLN A 64 -3.57 4.28 -16.29
C GLN A 64 -3.26 5.35 -15.24
N THR A 65 -4.01 6.47 -15.24
CA THR A 65 -3.89 7.44 -14.16
C THR A 65 -4.41 6.86 -12.84
N PHE A 66 -3.91 7.37 -11.72
CA PHE A 66 -4.24 6.84 -10.40
C PHE A 66 -5.75 6.82 -10.13
N SER A 67 -6.48 7.88 -10.54
CA SER A 67 -7.94 7.97 -10.38
C SER A 67 -8.76 7.20 -11.41
N THR A 68 -8.15 6.72 -12.50
CA THR A 68 -8.89 5.97 -13.53
C THR A 68 -9.32 4.61 -12.96
N PRO A 69 -10.55 4.12 -13.19
CA PRO A 69 -10.92 2.76 -12.82
C PRO A 69 -9.99 1.71 -13.47
N ALA A 70 -9.62 0.65 -12.73
CA ALA A 70 -8.72 -0.38 -13.27
C ALA A 70 -9.32 -1.13 -14.46
N ASN A 71 -8.49 -1.34 -15.49
CA ASN A 71 -8.79 -2.21 -16.62
C ASN A 71 -8.86 -3.68 -16.17
N SER A 72 -7.89 -4.11 -15.35
CA SER A 72 -7.86 -5.43 -14.73
C SER A 72 -8.09 -5.31 -13.23
N LYS A 73 -9.35 -5.47 -12.81
CA LYS A 73 -9.73 -5.59 -11.39
C LYS A 73 -9.33 -6.95 -10.82
N ASN A 74 -8.07 -7.08 -10.42
CA ASN A 74 -7.49 -8.28 -9.81
C ASN A 74 -6.92 -8.01 -8.40
N LYS A 75 -6.53 -9.09 -7.70
CA LYS A 75 -6.06 -9.08 -6.32
C LYS A 75 -4.74 -8.35 -6.12
N VAL A 76 -3.86 -8.37 -7.11
CA VAL A 76 -2.61 -7.60 -7.08
C VAL A 76 -2.91 -6.11 -7.18
N TYR A 77 -3.80 -5.71 -8.09
CA TYR A 77 -4.24 -4.32 -8.19
C TYR A 77 -4.95 -3.83 -6.91
N PHE A 78 -5.87 -4.64 -6.36
CA PHE A 78 -6.52 -4.33 -5.10
C PHE A 78 -5.48 -4.10 -3.99
N MET A 79 -4.54 -5.04 -3.85
CA MET A 79 -3.54 -4.97 -2.80
C MET A 79 -2.58 -3.79 -2.99
N TRP A 80 -2.19 -3.50 -4.23
CA TRP A 80 -1.39 -2.31 -4.56
C TRP A 80 -2.10 -1.02 -4.12
N ASP A 81 -3.39 -0.84 -4.46
CA ASP A 81 -4.15 0.35 -4.08
C ASP A 81 -4.32 0.43 -2.55
N PHE A 82 -4.64 -0.70 -1.91
CA PHE A 82 -4.81 -0.78 -0.46
C PHE A 82 -3.54 -0.44 0.32
N VAL A 83 -2.39 -1.03 -0.05
CA VAL A 83 -1.08 -0.76 0.57
C VAL A 83 -0.65 0.68 0.29
N THR A 84 -0.81 1.17 -0.95
CA THR A 84 -0.41 2.55 -1.32
C THR A 84 -1.21 3.59 -0.53
N ARG A 85 -2.52 3.42 -0.38
CA ARG A 85 -3.36 4.34 0.42
C ARG A 85 -3.03 4.27 1.91
N THR A 86 -2.72 3.08 2.42
CA THR A 86 -2.28 2.91 3.82
C THR A 86 -0.96 3.64 4.06
N PHE A 87 -0.02 3.56 3.13
CA PHE A 87 1.24 4.33 3.20
C PHE A 87 1.00 5.84 3.14
N GLN A 88 0.11 6.31 2.25
CA GLN A 88 -0.27 7.73 2.19
C GLN A 88 -0.82 8.24 3.52
N MET A 89 -1.65 7.44 4.21
CA MET A 89 -2.12 7.78 5.54
C MET A 89 -0.95 7.89 6.52
N LEU A 90 -0.05 6.91 6.53
CA LEU A 90 1.13 6.91 7.40
C LEU A 90 1.98 8.18 7.25
N VAL A 91 2.26 8.59 6.01
CA VAL A 91 3.11 9.76 5.78
C VAL A 91 2.39 11.10 5.90
N ALA A 92 1.05 11.13 5.83
CA ALA A 92 0.27 12.36 5.92
C ALA A 92 -0.26 12.66 7.32
N THR A 93 -0.55 11.65 8.15
CA THR A 93 -1.33 11.83 9.39
C THR A 93 -0.61 11.42 10.66
N VAL A 94 0.48 10.64 10.57
CA VAL A 94 1.19 10.12 11.76
C VAL A 94 2.47 10.92 12.01
N ASN A 95 2.71 11.28 13.27
CA ASN A 95 3.99 11.87 13.68
C ASN A 95 5.08 10.78 13.66
N PRO A 96 6.12 10.91 12.81
CA PRO A 96 7.14 9.88 12.67
C PRO A 96 7.95 9.63 13.94
N ARG A 97 8.08 10.62 14.85
CA ARG A 97 8.83 10.47 16.11
C ARG A 97 8.01 9.86 17.25
N ASN A 98 6.68 9.83 17.12
CA ASN A 98 5.78 9.32 18.15
C ASN A 98 4.50 8.78 17.49
N PRO A 99 4.57 7.61 16.83
CA PRO A 99 3.44 7.00 16.15
C PRO A 99 2.40 6.53 17.16
N SER A 100 1.31 7.28 17.29
CA SER A 100 0.26 7.04 18.30
C SER A 100 -1.10 7.59 17.84
N GLY A 101 -2.15 7.27 18.62
CA GLY A 101 -3.51 7.73 18.34
C GLY A 101 -4.26 6.90 17.29
N GLU A 102 -5.46 7.34 16.95
CA GLU A 102 -6.41 6.60 16.09
C GLU A 102 -5.86 6.34 14.69
N ALA A 103 -5.19 7.33 14.08
CA ALA A 103 -4.60 7.18 12.76
C ALA A 103 -3.55 6.04 12.73
N TRP A 104 -2.69 5.98 13.75
CA TRP A 104 -1.71 4.91 13.88
C TRP A 104 -2.37 3.54 14.08
N MET A 105 -3.40 3.45 14.91
CA MET A 105 -4.14 2.20 15.13
C MET A 105 -4.83 1.71 13.85
N ASP A 106 -5.42 2.61 13.06
CA ASP A 106 -6.03 2.25 11.77
C ASP A 106 -4.97 1.73 10.79
N ILE A 107 -3.82 2.40 10.68
CA ILE A 107 -2.72 1.96 9.82
C ILE A 107 -2.17 0.60 10.24
N ALA A 108 -1.97 0.37 11.54
CA ALA A 108 -1.54 -0.93 12.06
C ALA A 108 -2.56 -2.04 11.74
N THR A 109 -3.85 -1.75 11.93
CA THR A 109 -4.94 -2.70 11.61
C THR A 109 -5.01 -3.00 10.12
N ARG A 110 -4.88 -1.99 9.25
CA ARG A 110 -4.78 -2.16 7.79
C ARG A 110 -3.56 -2.98 7.39
N SER A 111 -2.42 -2.76 8.05
CA SER A 111 -1.20 -3.53 7.83
C SER A 111 -1.40 -5.02 8.15
N MET A 112 -2.02 -5.31 9.30
CA MET A 112 -2.39 -6.69 9.67
C MET A 112 -3.39 -7.31 8.68
N LEU A 113 -4.37 -6.54 8.23
CA LEU A 113 -5.35 -7.01 7.23
C LEU A 113 -4.68 -7.30 5.89
N ALA A 114 -3.79 -6.43 5.41
CA ALA A 114 -3.03 -6.66 4.18
C ALA A 114 -2.22 -7.96 4.27
N GLN A 115 -1.52 -8.18 5.38
CA GLN A 115 -0.80 -9.43 5.62
C GLN A 115 -1.72 -10.64 5.54
N GLN A 116 -2.82 -10.63 6.31
CA GLN A 116 -3.77 -11.74 6.33
C GLN A 116 -4.30 -12.06 4.93
N LEU A 117 -4.60 -11.04 4.12
CA LEU A 117 -5.13 -11.23 2.78
C LEU A 117 -4.07 -11.69 1.76
N ILE A 118 -2.80 -11.26 1.91
CA ILE A 118 -1.70 -11.70 1.03
C ILE A 118 -1.30 -13.15 1.32
N LEU A 119 -1.26 -13.52 2.60
CA LEU A 119 -0.84 -14.85 3.05
C LEU A 119 -1.98 -15.87 3.09
N ASP A 120 -3.21 -15.43 2.88
CA ASP A 120 -4.36 -16.31 2.85
C ASP A 120 -4.25 -17.32 1.70
N THR A 121 -4.46 -18.59 2.04
CA THR A 121 -4.54 -19.69 1.07
C THR A 121 -5.97 -20.20 0.90
N THR A 122 -6.95 -19.58 1.57
CA THR A 122 -8.36 -20.03 1.57
C THR A 122 -9.22 -19.36 0.51
N GLY A 123 -8.75 -18.29 -0.13
CA GLY A 123 -9.47 -17.57 -1.18
C GLY A 123 -10.34 -16.43 -0.65
N LYS A 124 -10.07 -15.95 0.56
CA LYS A 124 -10.83 -14.88 1.24
C LYS A 124 -10.76 -13.57 0.47
N LEU A 125 -9.58 -13.22 -0.04
CA LEU A 125 -9.38 -12.00 -0.83
C LEU A 125 -10.20 -12.04 -2.12
N GLU A 126 -10.12 -13.14 -2.86
CA GLU A 126 -10.86 -13.38 -4.09
C GLU A 126 -12.36 -13.32 -3.85
N SER A 127 -12.83 -13.96 -2.77
CA SER A 127 -14.25 -13.93 -2.37
C SER A 127 -14.72 -12.50 -2.06
N MET A 128 -13.91 -11.73 -1.34
CA MET A 128 -14.20 -10.33 -1.03
C MET A 128 -14.20 -9.47 -2.30
N ASN A 129 -13.22 -9.66 -3.18
CA ASN A 129 -13.07 -8.98 -4.45
C ASN A 129 -14.27 -9.22 -5.38
N GLN A 130 -14.69 -10.47 -5.52
CA GLN A 130 -15.85 -10.83 -6.35
C GLN A 130 -17.13 -10.16 -5.87
N SER A 131 -17.31 -10.00 -4.55
CA SER A 131 -18.48 -9.33 -3.98
C SER A 131 -18.63 -7.85 -4.40
N VAL A 132 -17.53 -7.22 -4.83
CA VAL A 132 -17.49 -5.83 -5.32
C VAL A 132 -17.14 -5.72 -6.81
N GLY A 133 -17.24 -6.84 -7.55
CA GLY A 133 -17.08 -6.89 -9.01
C GLY A 133 -15.63 -6.95 -9.51
N TYR A 134 -14.69 -7.43 -8.69
CA TYR A 134 -13.34 -7.79 -9.12
C TYR A 134 -13.34 -9.27 -9.52
N ASN A 135 -13.17 -9.54 -10.81
CA ASN A 135 -13.37 -10.88 -11.39
C ASN A 135 -12.18 -11.34 -12.25
N HIS A 136 -11.02 -10.68 -12.17
CA HIS A 136 -9.85 -10.98 -13.00
C HIS A 136 -8.76 -11.74 -12.24
N ASP A 137 -9.10 -12.43 -11.15
CA ASP A 137 -8.14 -13.15 -10.29
C ASP A 137 -7.68 -14.51 -10.85
N ALA A 138 -8.32 -15.00 -11.92
CA ALA A 138 -8.04 -16.32 -12.48
C ALA A 138 -6.57 -16.48 -12.89
N GLY A 139 -5.87 -17.42 -12.23
CA GLY A 139 -4.47 -17.73 -12.50
C GLY A 139 -3.45 -16.73 -11.96
N ILE A 140 -3.89 -15.71 -11.21
CA ILE A 140 -3.01 -14.75 -10.55
C ILE A 140 -2.69 -15.27 -9.17
N GLU A 141 -1.44 -15.18 -8.74
CA GLU A 141 -0.99 -15.48 -7.39
C GLU A 141 0.02 -14.46 -6.92
N PHE A 142 0.04 -14.15 -5.62
CA PHE A 142 1.13 -13.33 -5.07
C PHE A 142 2.44 -14.12 -5.15
N SER A 143 3.50 -13.47 -5.62
CA SER A 143 4.84 -14.05 -5.67
C SER A 143 5.36 -14.37 -4.26
N GLN A 144 6.37 -15.25 -4.18
CA GLN A 144 7.00 -15.56 -2.90
C GLN A 144 7.64 -14.32 -2.27
N GLU A 145 8.18 -13.40 -3.06
CA GLU A 145 8.77 -12.15 -2.58
C GLU A 145 7.71 -11.24 -1.93
N ILE A 146 6.52 -11.13 -2.54
CA ILE A 146 5.40 -10.38 -1.96
C ILE A 146 4.97 -11.02 -0.63
N LYS A 147 4.86 -12.35 -0.58
CA LYS A 147 4.48 -13.07 0.64
C LYS A 147 5.51 -12.87 1.76
N THR A 148 6.79 -13.03 1.45
CA THR A 148 7.89 -12.82 2.42
C THR A 148 7.98 -11.38 2.92
N GLU A 149 7.68 -10.38 2.08
CA GLU A 149 7.62 -9.00 2.57
C GLU A 149 6.37 -8.76 3.43
N ALA A 150 5.23 -9.35 3.07
CA ALA A 150 3.98 -9.25 3.83
C ALA A 150 4.07 -9.88 5.23
N GLU A 151 4.86 -10.94 5.41
CA GLU A 151 5.16 -11.54 6.73
C GLU A 151 5.73 -10.51 7.72
N LYS A 152 6.32 -9.41 7.25
CA LYS A 152 6.91 -8.38 8.11
C LYS A 152 5.87 -7.37 8.62
N LEU A 153 4.68 -7.27 8.03
CA LEU A 153 3.71 -6.21 8.33
C LEU A 153 3.22 -6.20 9.79
N ASP A 154 3.18 -7.36 10.47
CA ASP A 154 2.78 -7.47 11.88
C ASP A 154 3.97 -7.53 12.86
N GLN A 155 5.21 -7.59 12.36
CA GLN A 155 6.44 -7.71 13.14
C GLN A 155 6.94 -6.36 13.65
N LEU A 156 6.06 -5.58 14.30
CA LEU A 156 6.46 -4.29 14.85
C LEU A 156 7.56 -4.47 15.92
N PRO A 157 8.67 -3.71 15.83
CA PRO A 157 9.69 -3.68 16.89
C PRO A 157 9.05 -3.33 18.24
N GLN A 158 9.53 -3.94 19.33
CA GLN A 158 9.05 -3.65 20.68
C GLN A 158 9.45 -2.23 21.13
#